data_AF-A0A7Z9SC25-F1
#
_entry.id   AF-A0A7Z9SC25-F1
#
_cell.length_a   1.000
_cell.length_b   1.000
_cell.length_c   1.000
_cell.angle_alpha   90.00
_cell.angle_beta   90.00
_cell.angle_gamma   90.00
#
_symmetry.space_group_name_H-M   'P 1'
#
loop_
_entity.id
_entity.type
_entity.pdbx_description
1 polymer ?
#
loop_
_entity_poly.entity_id
_entity_poly.type
_entity_poly.pdbx_seq_one_letter_code
_entity_poly.pdbx_strand_id
1 'polypeptide(L)' 'GFFDFTGNVNTCIAIRTMIMKDGTVHFQSGAGIVHDSEPTKEFDETVNKARAIMAAIDFAENGLVA' A
#
# COMPACT_ATOMS: atom_id res chain seq x y z
N GLY A 1 1.87 2.18 -14.54
CA GLY A 1 2.42 3.26 -15.39
C GLY A 1 2.39 2.83 -16.84
N PHE A 2 2.89 3.66 -17.75
CA PHE A 2 3.01 3.38 -19.18
C PHE A 2 4.24 4.04 -19.82
N PHE A 3 4.62 3.49 -20.97
CA PHE A 3 5.55 4.07 -21.95
C PHE A 3 4.80 4.06 -23.30
N ASP A 4 4.80 5.16 -24.04
CA ASP A 4 4.14 5.22 -25.36
C ASP A 4 5.12 5.36 -26.53
N PHE A 5 4.63 5.14 -27.75
CA PHE A 5 5.43 5.20 -28.98
C PHE A 5 5.85 6.62 -29.39
N THR A 6 5.30 7.65 -28.74
CA THR A 6 5.67 9.05 -28.98
C THR A 6 6.74 9.54 -28.01
N GLY A 7 7.22 8.67 -27.12
CA GLY A 7 8.29 8.95 -26.17
C GLY A 7 7.82 9.41 -24.80
N ASN A 8 6.52 9.42 -24.51
CA ASN A 8 6.04 9.78 -23.18
C ASN A 8 6.16 8.60 -22.21
N VAL A 9 6.44 8.94 -20.96
CA VAL A 9 6.56 7.99 -19.85
C VAL A 9 5.80 8.53 -18.65
N ASN A 10 5.00 7.67 -18.02
CA ASN A 10 4.38 7.97 -16.75
C ASN A 10 4.41 6.75 -15.83
N THR A 11 5.03 6.90 -14.67
CA THR A 11 5.13 5.83 -13.68
C THR A 11 4.66 6.30 -12.31
N CYS A 12 4.16 5.37 -11.53
CA CYS A 12 3.92 5.55 -10.10
C CYS A 12 4.83 4.61 -9.31
N ILE A 13 5.16 5.00 -8.08
CA ILE A 13 5.78 4.10 -7.12
C ILE A 13 4.72 3.07 -6.70
N ALA A 14 5.06 1.78 -6.72
CA ALA A 14 4.16 0.69 -6.33
C ALA A 14 4.03 0.56 -4.79
N ILE A 15 3.56 1.63 -4.14
CA ILE A 15 3.21 1.66 -2.71
C ILE A 15 1.69 1.74 -2.57
N ARG A 16 1.17 1.39 -1.39
CA ARG A 16 -0.29 1.25 -1.16
C ARG A 16 -0.97 0.39 -2.24
N THR A 17 -0.25 -0.61 -2.72
CA THR A 17 -0.64 -1.47 -3.83
C THR A 17 -0.88 -2.87 -3.29
N MET A 18 -1.91 -3.53 -3.79
CA MET A 18 -2.23 -4.94 -3.50
C MET A 18 -1.94 -5.80 -4.73
N ILE A 19 -1.45 -7.01 -4.49
CA ILE A 19 -1.29 -8.05 -5.51
C ILE A 19 -2.16 -9.22 -5.08
N MET A 20 -3.16 -9.57 -5.88
CA MET A 20 -3.99 -10.74 -5.65
C MET A 20 -3.46 -11.92 -6.46
N LYS A 21 -3.19 -13.03 -5.79
CA LYS A 21 -2.72 -14.27 -6.41
C LYS A 21 -3.31 -15.46 -5.68
N ASP A 22 -3.85 -16.42 -6.40
CA ASP A 22 -4.40 -17.68 -5.86
C ASP A 22 -5.40 -17.45 -4.70
N GLY A 23 -6.27 -16.43 -4.84
CA GLY A 23 -7.25 -16.06 -3.82
C GLY A 23 -6.67 -15.36 -2.58
N THR A 24 -5.37 -15.09 -2.54
CA THR A 24 -4.69 -14.37 -1.45
C THR A 24 -4.28 -12.98 -1.88
N VAL A 25 -4.56 -11.98 -1.05
CA VAL A 25 -4.08 -10.61 -1.25
C VAL A 25 -2.76 -10.40 -0.51
N HIS A 26 -1.74 -9.95 -1.22
CA HIS A 26 -0.44 -9.54 -0.69
C HIS A 26 -0.29 -8.03 -0.80
N PHE A 27 0.18 -7.39 0.26
CA PHE A 27 0.57 -5.98 0.25
C PHE A 27 1.79 -5.76 1.13
N GLN A 28 2.50 -4.66 0.90
CA GLN A 28 3.66 -4.27 1.68
C GLN A 28 3.48 -2.86 2.20
N SER A 29 3.97 -2.63 3.42
CA SER A 29 4.08 -1.32 4.05
C SER A 29 5.45 -1.18 4.70
N GLY A 30 5.91 0.05 4.87
CA GLY A 30 7.22 0.36 5.39
C GLY A 30 7.29 1.77 5.96
N ALA A 31 8.41 2.08 6.62
CA ALA A 31 8.70 3.37 7.21
C ALA A 31 10.10 3.84 6.80
N GLY A 32 10.32 5.15 6.81
CA GLY A 32 11.60 5.75 6.50
C GLY A 32 12.41 5.93 7.76
N ILE A 33 13.51 5.19 7.91
CA ILE A 33 14.34 5.25 9.11
C ILE A 33 15.36 6.38 9.00
N VAL A 34 15.41 7.22 10.03
CA VAL A 34 16.42 8.28 10.22
C VAL A 34 17.14 8.09 11.55
N HIS A 35 18.14 8.94 11.82
CA HIS A 35 18.99 8.82 13.02
C HIS A 35 18.19 8.76 14.34
N ASP A 36 17.15 9.59 14.46
CA ASP A 36 16.36 9.73 15.68
C ASP A 36 15.07 8.88 15.67
N SER A 37 14.95 7.95 14.72
CA SER A 37 13.77 7.08 14.61
C SER A 37 13.63 6.17 15.83
N GLU A 38 12.40 6.06 16.34
CA GLU A 38 12.07 5.16 17.44
C GLU A 38 11.38 3.90 16.90
N PRO A 39 11.95 2.68 17.08
CA PRO A 39 11.46 1.46 16.44
C PRO A 39 9.95 1.22 16.59
N THR A 40 9.39 1.51 17.76
CA THR A 40 7.95 1.36 18.02
C THR A 40 7.09 2.30 17.17
N LYS A 41 7.51 3.58 17.03
CA LYS A 41 6.77 4.57 16.24
C LYS A 41 6.81 4.23 14.75
N GLU A 42 7.96 3.78 14.26
CA GLU A 42 8.13 3.36 12.87
C GLU A 42 7.27 2.14 12.54
N PHE A 43 7.21 1.17 13.46
CA PHE A 43 6.29 0.03 13.35
C PHE A 43 4.83 0.51 13.28
N ASP A 44 4.40 1.37 14.19
CA ASP A 44 3.05 1.92 14.19
C ASP A 44 2.73 2.66 12.89
N GLU A 45 3.69 3.39 12.32
CA GLU A 45 3.56 4.03 11.00
C GLU A 45 3.34 2.99 9.89
N THR A 46 4.10 1.89 9.88
CA THR A 46 3.90 0.82 8.88
C THR A 46 2.48 0.22 8.97
N VAL A 47 1.99 -0.01 10.19
CA VAL A 47 0.64 -0.51 10.44
C VAL A 47 -0.40 0.52 9.99
N ASN A 48 -0.23 1.79 10.35
CA ASN A 48 -1.11 2.89 9.94
C ASN A 48 -1.25 2.99 8.42
N LYS A 49 -0.13 2.90 7.68
CA LYS A 49 -0.13 2.90 6.20
C LYS A 49 -0.83 1.67 5.61
N ALA A 50 -0.67 0.50 6.24
CA ALA A 50 -1.32 -0.73 5.83
C ALA A 50 -2.84 -0.75 6.09
N ARG A 51 -3.32 -0.06 7.14
CA ARG A 51 -4.76 -0.02 7.48
C ARG A 51 -5.65 0.46 6.34
N ALA A 52 -5.17 1.39 5.51
CA ALA A 52 -5.94 1.87 4.37
C ALA A 52 -6.25 0.75 3.36
N ILE A 53 -5.31 -0.18 3.17
CA ILE A 53 -5.50 -1.36 2.32
C ILE A 53 -6.47 -2.33 2.98
N MET A 54 -6.28 -2.63 4.27
CA MET A 54 -7.15 -3.55 5.02
C MET A 54 -8.60 -3.08 5.01
N ALA A 55 -8.84 -1.80 5.29
CA ALA A 55 -10.18 -1.23 5.26
C ALA A 55 -10.82 -1.31 3.86
N ALA A 56 -10.04 -1.17 2.79
CA ALA A 56 -10.54 -1.33 1.43
C ALA A 56 -10.92 -2.79 1.11
N ILE A 57 -10.21 -3.77 1.66
CA ILE A 57 -10.56 -5.20 1.56
C ILE A 57 -11.86 -5.45 2.33
N ASP A 58 -11.93 -5.04 3.60
CA ASP A 58 -13.11 -5.23 4.46
C ASP A 58 -14.35 -4.62 3.80
N PHE A 59 -14.20 -3.44 3.20
CA PHE A 59 -15.24 -2.75 2.46
C PHE A 59 -15.69 -3.49 1.20
N ALA A 60 -14.75 -4.04 0.44
CA ALA A 60 -15.05 -4.79 -0.78
C ALA A 60 -15.75 -6.13 -0.48
N GLU A 61 -15.42 -6.78 0.63
CA GLU A 61 -16.01 -8.06 1.04
C GLU A 61 -17.38 -7.91 1.71
N ASN A 62 -17.54 -6.91 2.59
CA ASN A 62 -18.74 -6.77 3.43
C ASN A 62 -19.70 -5.68 2.95
N GLY A 63 -19.30 -4.88 1.96
CA GLY A 63 -20.06 -3.73 1.50
C GLY A 63 -19.97 -2.54 2.47
N LEU A 64 -20.68 -1.46 2.13
CA LEU A 64 -20.74 -0.24 2.92
C LEU A 64 -21.67 -0.46 4.12
N VAL A 65 -21.10 -0.86 5.26
CA VAL A 65 -21.82 -0.82 6.53
C VAL A 65 -21.83 0.65 6.98
N ALA A 66 -23.00 1.28 6.84
CA ALA A 66 -23.24 2.66 7.28
C ALA A 66 -23.21 2.79 8.81
#